data_AF-A0A177NVB5-F1
#
_entry.id   AF-A0A177NVB5-F1
#
_cell.length_a   1.000
_cell.length_b   1.000
_cell.length_c   1.000
_cell.angle_alpha   90.00
_cell.angle_beta   90.00
_cell.angle_gamma   90.00
#
_symmetry.space_group_name_H-M   'P 1'
#
loop_
_entity.id
_entity.type
_entity.pdbx_description
1 polymer ?
#
loop_
_entity_poly.entity_id
_entity_poly.type
_entity_poly.pdbx_seq_one_letter_code
_entity_poly.pdbx_strand_id
1 'polypeptide(L)'
;MKKQTVLTLTAAMLVWGQGAWAAILTGGTGTFTVANDAGRFYSSSVDSSGNALLNSNPGYRDFTYNFTLGGGGLNQLKINSSATSGQAGQLAGTATSGIYDGNFWVTTNGGKGGNDDMILAVALTGPISSDFALTIQSNGYVVAPNQTTRPTVSAGNWQTNVVNETFYGSDFIYGPMTSRPASVYQPLYNGQDPATTGALMFIDLGVANRVGNLSDQVVFSVTGLYAENVLAFSTYAYDLIGGNTVANAIGWTTPTASTGYTVIGAGVAPVPLPAAVWLFGGAVAGLVGFGRRNGRPTV
;
A
#
# COMPACT_ATOMS: atom_id res chain seq x y z
N MET A 1 43.24 0.37 -35.43
CA MET A 1 41.82 -0.03 -35.44
C MET A 1 41.43 -0.46 -34.03
N LYS A 2 40.71 0.39 -33.29
CA LYS A 2 40.25 0.08 -31.91
C LYS A 2 38.95 -0.73 -32.02
N LYS A 3 38.96 -1.97 -31.52
CA LYS A 3 37.75 -2.81 -31.41
C LYS A 3 36.87 -2.23 -30.30
N GLN A 4 35.69 -1.73 -30.65
CA GLN A 4 34.64 -1.43 -29.70
C GLN A 4 33.95 -2.74 -29.33
N THR A 5 34.09 -3.15 -28.07
CA THR A 5 33.29 -4.22 -27.48
C THR A 5 31.93 -3.61 -27.11
N VAL A 6 30.89 -3.95 -27.87
CA VAL A 6 29.51 -3.61 -27.51
C VAL A 6 29.11 -4.55 -26.36
N LEU A 7 28.96 -3.98 -25.17
CA LEU A 7 28.44 -4.67 -24.01
C LEU A 7 26.91 -4.65 -24.10
N THR A 8 26.32 -5.74 -24.60
CA THR A 8 24.86 -5.92 -24.58
C THR A 8 24.44 -6.19 -23.14
N LEU A 9 23.84 -5.19 -22.49
CA LEU A 9 23.21 -5.36 -21.18
C LEU A 9 21.90 -6.13 -21.40
N THR A 10 21.92 -7.45 -21.25
CA THR A 10 20.69 -8.23 -21.14
C THR A 10 20.12 -7.96 -19.75
N ALA A 11 19.10 -7.10 -19.68
CA ALA A 11 18.33 -6.94 -18.45
C ALA A 11 17.70 -8.30 -18.12
N ALA A 12 18.21 -8.98 -17.10
CA ALA A 12 17.53 -10.09 -16.48
C ALA A 12 16.30 -9.53 -15.77
N MET A 13 15.20 -9.41 -16.50
CA MET A 13 13.88 -9.18 -15.94
C MET A 13 13.56 -10.43 -15.11
N LEU A 14 13.80 -10.35 -13.80
CA LEU A 14 13.50 -11.40 -12.85
C LEU A 14 11.97 -11.48 -12.74
N VAL A 15 11.39 -12.35 -13.56
CA VAL A 15 9.96 -12.68 -13.53
C VAL A 15 9.70 -13.41 -12.22
N TRP A 16 9.37 -12.69 -11.16
CA TRP A 16 8.76 -13.28 -9.97
C TRP A 16 7.33 -13.73 -10.33
N GLY A 17 7.28 -14.94 -10.87
CA GLY A 17 6.21 -15.92 -10.78
C GLY A 17 4.79 -15.42 -10.96
N GLN A 18 4.32 -15.29 -12.21
CA GLN A 18 2.88 -15.21 -12.48
C GLN A 18 2.08 -16.42 -11.93
N GLY A 19 2.75 -17.55 -11.66
CA GLY A 19 2.13 -18.81 -11.24
C GLY A 19 1.68 -18.89 -9.77
N ALA A 20 2.23 -18.09 -8.85
CA ALA A 20 1.81 -18.11 -7.44
C ALA A 20 0.51 -17.30 -7.20
N TRP A 21 0.21 -16.34 -8.07
CA TRP A 21 -0.93 -15.41 -7.91
C TRP A 21 -2.28 -16.06 -8.24
N ALA A 22 -2.32 -16.95 -9.24
CA ALA A 22 -3.57 -17.57 -9.69
C ALA A 22 -4.23 -18.45 -8.63
N ALA A 23 -3.46 -19.06 -7.72
CA ALA A 23 -3.98 -19.95 -6.68
C ALA A 23 -4.63 -19.20 -5.49
N ILE A 24 -4.23 -17.95 -5.23
CA ILE A 24 -4.67 -17.18 -4.05
C ILE A 24 -5.97 -16.42 -4.33
N LEU A 25 -6.24 -16.06 -5.60
CA LEU A 25 -7.42 -15.32 -6.03
C LEU A 25 -8.76 -16.07 -5.83
N THR A 26 -8.70 -17.36 -5.47
CA THR A 26 -9.87 -18.22 -5.19
C THR A 26 -9.82 -18.85 -3.80
N GLY A 27 -9.29 -18.15 -2.79
CA GLY A 27 -9.26 -18.63 -1.40
C GLY A 27 -8.12 -19.60 -1.06
N GLY A 28 -7.06 -19.63 -1.88
CA GLY A 28 -5.85 -20.41 -1.60
C GLY A 28 -4.92 -19.79 -0.57
N THR A 29 -3.78 -20.44 -0.36
CA THR A 29 -2.72 -19.99 0.55
C THR A 29 -1.53 -19.41 -0.22
N GLY A 30 -0.90 -18.36 0.29
CA GLY A 30 0.38 -17.89 -0.26
C GLY A 30 1.01 -16.76 0.54
N THR A 31 2.24 -16.41 0.20
CA THR A 31 3.05 -15.46 0.97
C THR A 31 3.16 -14.13 0.22
N PHE A 32 2.93 -13.02 0.93
CA PHE A 32 3.00 -11.67 0.38
C PHE A 32 4.00 -10.84 1.14
N THR A 33 4.75 -10.04 0.41
CA THR A 33 5.68 -9.03 0.90
C THR A 33 4.93 -7.73 1.16
N VAL A 34 5.21 -7.10 2.29
CA VAL A 34 4.79 -5.73 2.58
C VAL A 34 5.84 -4.73 2.12
N ALA A 35 5.39 -3.55 1.71
CA ALA A 35 6.19 -2.49 1.12
C ALA A 35 6.99 -1.69 2.14
N ASN A 36 6.67 -1.77 3.43
CA ASN A 36 7.32 -0.93 4.42
C ASN A 36 8.77 -1.36 4.66
N ASP A 37 9.64 -0.37 4.68
CA ASP A 37 11.06 -0.54 4.90
C ASP A 37 11.33 -0.98 6.33
N ALA A 38 10.38 -0.77 7.25
CA ALA A 38 10.48 -1.14 8.65
C ALA A 38 9.34 -1.96 9.24
N GLY A 39 8.80 -2.88 8.43
CA GLY A 39 7.86 -3.93 8.83
C GLY A 39 8.04 -4.46 10.25
N ARG A 40 6.91 -4.64 10.93
CA ARG A 40 6.84 -5.17 12.29
C ARG A 40 7.02 -6.68 12.25
N PHE A 41 7.68 -7.20 13.29
CA PHE A 41 8.26 -8.53 13.31
C PHE A 41 7.20 -9.64 13.46
N TYR A 42 6.78 -10.22 12.33
CA TYR A 42 6.16 -11.55 12.31
C TYR A 42 6.78 -12.34 11.18
N SER A 43 7.59 -13.36 11.51
CA SER A 43 8.19 -14.18 10.47
C SER A 43 7.15 -15.13 9.88
N SER A 44 7.09 -15.20 8.55
CA SER A 44 6.40 -16.27 7.83
C SER A 44 7.09 -17.62 8.02
N SER A 45 8.32 -17.62 8.54
CA SER A 45 9.10 -18.82 8.83
C SER A 45 8.54 -19.53 10.06
N VAL A 46 8.27 -20.82 9.89
CA VAL A 46 7.93 -21.72 10.99
C VAL A 46 9.14 -22.59 11.33
N ASP A 47 9.30 -22.96 12.60
CA ASP A 47 10.29 -23.97 13.01
C ASP A 47 9.92 -25.36 12.44
N SER A 48 10.81 -26.34 12.64
CA SER A 48 10.57 -27.74 12.26
C SER A 48 9.35 -28.38 12.93
N SER A 49 8.73 -27.70 13.89
CA SER A 49 7.52 -28.11 14.60
C SER A 49 6.28 -27.30 14.15
N GLY A 50 6.42 -26.42 13.15
CA GLY A 50 5.32 -25.62 12.62
C GLY A 50 4.99 -24.36 13.42
N ASN A 51 5.81 -23.99 14.42
CA ASN A 51 5.58 -22.79 15.22
C ASN A 51 6.20 -21.57 14.55
N ALA A 52 5.53 -20.42 14.63
CA ALA A 52 6.08 -19.17 14.11
C ALA A 52 7.43 -18.84 14.78
N LEU A 53 8.47 -18.63 13.98
CA LEU A 53 9.74 -18.12 14.45
C LEU A 53 9.57 -16.64 14.78
N LEU A 54 9.22 -16.32 16.03
CA LEU A 54 9.37 -14.96 16.53
C LEU A 54 10.84 -14.60 16.44
N ASN A 55 11.17 -13.65 15.58
CA ASN A 55 12.55 -13.24 15.39
C ASN A 55 13.02 -12.48 16.62
N SER A 56 13.67 -13.17 17.55
CA SER A 56 14.37 -12.56 18.68
C SER A 56 15.68 -11.89 18.24
N ASN A 57 16.01 -11.94 16.93
CA ASN A 57 17.21 -11.35 16.37
C ASN A 57 16.87 -10.10 15.51
N PRO A 58 17.20 -8.88 15.97
CA PRO A 58 16.87 -7.63 15.27
C PRO A 58 17.52 -7.47 13.89
N GLY A 59 18.40 -8.39 13.47
CA GLY A 59 19.06 -8.40 12.16
C GLY A 59 18.34 -9.18 11.05
N TYR A 60 17.23 -9.86 11.34
CA TYR A 60 16.54 -10.70 10.36
C TYR A 60 15.11 -10.17 10.17
N ARG A 61 14.94 -9.38 9.11
CA ARG A 61 13.69 -8.67 8.79
C ARG A 61 12.94 -9.49 7.76
N ASP A 62 11.87 -10.11 8.19
CA ASP A 62 10.97 -10.84 7.30
C ASP A 62 9.80 -9.91 6.99
N PHE A 63 9.77 -9.38 5.78
CA PHE A 63 8.72 -8.48 5.30
C PHE A 63 7.54 -9.26 4.72
N THR A 64 7.34 -10.51 5.12
CA THR A 64 6.38 -11.39 4.46
C THR A 64 5.34 -11.96 5.41
N TYR A 65 4.11 -12.07 4.90
CA TYR A 65 2.95 -12.60 5.61
C TYR A 65 2.32 -13.73 4.82
N ASN A 66 1.96 -14.81 5.51
CA ASN A 66 1.17 -15.89 4.93
C ASN A 66 -0.30 -15.48 4.90
N PHE A 67 -0.96 -15.64 3.76
CA PHE A 67 -2.39 -15.46 3.59
C PHE A 67 -3.02 -16.84 3.53
N THR A 68 -4.04 -17.06 4.35
CA THR A 68 -4.84 -18.29 4.37
C THR A 68 -6.31 -17.92 4.37
N LEU A 69 -6.79 -17.45 3.22
CA LEU A 69 -8.12 -16.86 3.11
C LEU A 69 -9.22 -17.93 3.00
N GLY A 70 -8.88 -19.21 2.80
CA GLY A 70 -9.84 -20.32 2.73
C GLY A 70 -10.64 -20.62 4.00
N GLY A 71 -10.33 -20.00 5.14
CA GLY A 71 -11.03 -20.20 6.43
C GLY A 71 -11.50 -18.92 7.14
N GLY A 72 -11.11 -17.74 6.66
CA GLY A 72 -11.49 -16.46 7.28
C GLY A 72 -12.57 -15.70 6.50
N GLY A 73 -12.97 -14.53 7.02
CA GLY A 73 -14.25 -13.92 6.62
C GLY A 73 -14.21 -12.41 6.36
N LEU A 74 -15.18 -11.96 5.56
CA LEU A 74 -15.40 -10.56 5.21
C LEU A 74 -16.27 -9.81 6.23
N ASN A 75 -16.79 -10.47 7.26
CA ASN A 75 -17.76 -9.82 8.14
C ASN A 75 -17.12 -8.98 9.25
N GLN A 76 -15.91 -9.30 9.69
CA GLN A 76 -15.35 -8.74 10.92
C GLN A 76 -14.77 -7.34 10.75
N LEU A 77 -13.93 -7.12 9.75
CA LEU A 77 -13.22 -5.85 9.54
C LEU A 77 -14.07 -4.86 8.74
N LYS A 78 -13.95 -3.58 9.08
CA LYS A 78 -14.67 -2.47 8.45
C LYS A 78 -13.75 -1.25 8.36
N ILE A 79 -13.77 -0.56 7.22
CA ILE A 79 -13.24 0.80 7.07
C ILE A 79 -14.38 1.79 7.31
N ASN A 80 -14.17 2.76 8.20
CA ASN A 80 -15.18 3.72 8.65
C ASN A 80 -14.63 5.15 8.78
N SER A 81 -15.51 6.14 8.75
CA SER A 81 -15.16 7.56 8.98
C SER A 81 -14.99 7.91 10.47
N SER A 82 -15.31 6.99 11.37
CA SER A 82 -15.18 7.18 12.82
C SER A 82 -14.67 5.92 13.50
N ALA A 83 -14.13 6.08 14.71
CA ALA A 83 -13.67 4.97 15.57
C ALA A 83 -14.81 4.04 16.06
N THR A 84 -16.06 4.33 15.71
CA THR A 84 -17.23 3.58 16.19
C THR A 84 -17.35 2.25 15.45
N SER A 85 -17.24 1.14 16.18
CA SER A 85 -17.53 -0.21 15.66
C SER A 85 -18.97 -0.35 15.16
N GLY A 86 -19.21 -1.28 14.23
CA GLY A 86 -20.56 -1.59 13.78
C GLY A 86 -21.04 -0.74 12.61
N GLN A 87 -20.36 0.35 12.30
CA GLN A 87 -20.69 1.16 11.13
C GLN A 87 -20.19 0.45 9.87
N ALA A 88 -21.02 0.48 8.82
CA ALA A 88 -20.67 0.01 7.49
C ALA A 88 -21.03 1.12 6.51
N GLY A 89 -20.10 1.43 5.64
CA GLY A 89 -20.26 2.47 4.63
C GLY A 89 -19.01 2.55 3.76
N GLN A 90 -19.18 3.11 2.58
CA GLN A 90 -18.05 3.42 1.70
C GLN A 90 -17.62 4.85 1.94
N LEU A 91 -16.32 5.04 2.03
CA LEU A 91 -15.70 6.34 2.01
C LEU A 91 -15.25 6.63 0.58
N ALA A 92 -15.48 7.87 0.16
CA ALA A 92 -15.10 8.32 -1.16
C ALA A 92 -14.47 9.70 -1.08
N GLY A 93 -13.45 9.91 -1.89
CA GLY A 93 -12.76 11.17 -2.07
C GLY A 93 -12.51 11.46 -3.55
N THR A 94 -12.19 12.72 -3.85
CA THR A 94 -11.77 13.14 -5.18
C THR A 94 -10.48 13.95 -5.04
N ALA A 95 -9.38 13.43 -5.60
CA ALA A 95 -8.14 14.17 -5.64
C ALA A 95 -8.23 15.27 -6.68
N THR A 96 -7.93 16.50 -6.28
CA THR A 96 -7.94 17.66 -7.18
C THR A 96 -6.51 18.07 -7.45
N SER A 97 -6.16 18.26 -8.73
CA SER A 97 -4.80 18.61 -9.13
C SER A 97 -3.76 17.59 -8.66
N GLY A 98 -4.11 16.31 -8.68
CA GLY A 98 -3.20 15.24 -8.29
C GLY A 98 -3.08 14.99 -6.78
N ILE A 99 -3.76 15.78 -5.92
CA ILE A 99 -3.53 15.78 -4.47
C ILE A 99 -4.81 15.42 -3.70
N TYR A 100 -4.66 14.62 -2.65
CA TYR A 100 -5.73 14.35 -1.69
C TYR A 100 -5.19 13.99 -0.32
N ASP A 101 -5.80 14.53 0.73
CA ASP A 101 -5.55 14.15 2.12
C ASP A 101 -6.81 13.49 2.69
N GLY A 102 -6.63 12.41 3.43
CA GLY A 102 -7.73 11.65 4.00
C GLY A 102 -7.36 10.95 5.29
N ASN A 103 -8.39 10.46 5.99
CA ASN A 103 -8.21 9.53 7.09
C ASN A 103 -9.40 8.59 7.17
N PHE A 104 -9.17 7.42 7.75
CA PHE A 104 -10.21 6.48 8.08
C PHE A 104 -9.83 5.65 9.30
N TRP A 105 -10.83 4.97 9.84
CA TRP A 105 -10.70 4.06 10.95
C TRP A 105 -10.90 2.64 10.49
N VAL A 106 -10.03 1.76 10.93
CA VAL A 106 -10.17 0.32 10.82
C VAL A 106 -10.84 -0.15 12.10
N THR A 107 -12.05 -0.66 11.96
CA THR A 107 -12.90 -1.06 13.09
C THR A 107 -13.28 -2.53 12.96
N THR A 108 -13.67 -3.14 14.07
CA THR A 108 -14.17 -4.51 14.11
C THR A 108 -15.60 -4.56 14.62
N ASN A 109 -16.45 -5.41 14.04
CA ASN A 109 -17.81 -5.69 14.51
C ASN A 109 -17.87 -6.85 15.53
N GLY A 110 -16.71 -7.23 16.08
CA GLY A 110 -16.56 -8.46 16.84
C GLY A 110 -16.49 -9.71 15.95
N GLY A 111 -16.08 -10.83 16.54
CA GLY A 111 -15.83 -12.08 15.84
C GLY A 111 -14.93 -13.02 16.64
N LYS A 112 -14.70 -14.23 16.11
CA LYS A 112 -13.73 -15.19 16.64
C LYS A 112 -12.43 -15.04 15.85
N GLY A 113 -11.43 -14.38 16.43
CA GLY A 113 -10.12 -14.16 15.79
C GLY A 113 -9.33 -13.07 16.49
N GLY A 114 -8.00 -13.16 16.47
CA GLY A 114 -7.12 -12.07 16.89
C GLY A 114 -6.75 -11.21 15.69
N ASN A 115 -6.80 -9.90 15.85
CA ASN A 115 -6.27 -8.95 14.88
C ASN A 115 -4.89 -8.52 15.37
N ASP A 116 -3.94 -9.44 15.25
CA ASP A 116 -2.64 -9.40 15.87
C ASP A 116 -1.73 -8.31 15.33
N ASP A 117 -1.90 -8.07 14.03
CA ASP A 117 -1.42 -6.92 13.28
C ASP A 117 -2.43 -6.59 12.17
N MET A 118 -2.41 -5.33 11.74
CA MET A 118 -3.27 -4.81 10.69
C MET A 118 -2.45 -4.50 9.46
N ILE A 119 -2.87 -5.03 8.31
CA ILE A 119 -2.20 -4.82 7.02
C ILE A 119 -3.14 -4.04 6.12
N LEU A 120 -2.63 -2.97 5.51
CA LEU A 120 -3.35 -2.17 4.53
C LEU A 120 -2.98 -2.64 3.13
N ALA A 121 -3.97 -3.08 2.37
CA ALA A 121 -3.84 -3.21 0.92
C ALA A 121 -4.21 -1.89 0.25
N VAL A 122 -3.34 -1.43 -0.63
CA VAL A 122 -3.55 -0.26 -1.46
C VAL A 122 -3.59 -0.72 -2.91
N ALA A 123 -4.70 -0.48 -3.59
CA ALA A 123 -4.86 -0.74 -5.01
C ALA A 123 -4.82 0.58 -5.78
N LEU A 124 -4.13 0.58 -6.92
CA LEU A 124 -4.11 1.70 -7.85
C LEU A 124 -4.45 1.22 -9.26
N THR A 125 -5.55 1.73 -9.78
CA THR A 125 -5.99 1.54 -11.16
C THR A 125 -5.55 2.73 -12.02
N GLY A 126 -5.32 2.47 -13.30
CA GLY A 126 -4.86 3.46 -14.27
C GLY A 126 -3.34 3.62 -14.27
N PRO A 127 -2.80 4.49 -15.13
CA PRO A 127 -1.36 4.75 -15.19
C PRO A 127 -0.84 5.34 -13.89
N ILE A 128 0.23 4.75 -13.32
CA ILE A 128 0.88 5.29 -12.13
C ILE A 128 1.83 6.41 -12.57
N SER A 129 1.60 7.63 -12.07
CA SER A 129 2.45 8.78 -12.40
C SER A 129 3.83 8.68 -11.75
N SER A 130 4.85 9.30 -12.36
CA SER A 130 6.21 9.32 -11.82
C SER A 130 6.36 10.19 -10.56
N ASP A 131 5.39 11.07 -10.29
CA ASP A 131 5.28 11.88 -9.07
C ASP A 131 4.28 11.30 -8.06
N PHE A 132 3.84 10.06 -8.27
CA PHE A 132 3.01 9.36 -7.30
C PHE A 132 3.78 9.19 -5.99
N ALA A 133 3.18 9.66 -4.89
CA ALA A 133 3.65 9.39 -3.55
C ALA A 133 2.43 9.25 -2.62
N LEU A 134 2.44 8.23 -1.77
CA LEU A 134 1.44 7.98 -0.75
C LEU A 134 2.12 7.96 0.61
N THR A 135 1.85 8.96 1.45
CA THR A 135 2.26 8.95 2.85
C THR A 135 1.19 8.27 3.68
N ILE A 136 1.57 7.27 4.47
CA ILE A 136 0.69 6.62 5.45
C ILE A 136 1.21 6.88 6.85
N GLN A 137 0.32 7.37 7.70
CA GLN A 137 0.49 7.39 9.14
C GLN A 137 -0.53 6.47 9.80
N SER A 138 -0.07 5.52 10.61
CA SER A 138 -0.94 4.69 11.46
C SER A 138 -0.92 5.15 12.91
N ASN A 139 -2.09 5.17 13.53
CA ASN A 139 -2.27 5.41 14.96
C ASN A 139 -3.15 4.29 15.51
N GLY A 140 -2.76 3.65 16.60
CA GLY A 140 -3.46 2.45 17.03
C GLY A 140 -2.84 1.80 18.25
N TYR A 141 -3.36 0.64 18.62
CA TYR A 141 -2.85 -0.09 19.76
C TYR A 141 -1.64 -0.94 19.38
N VAL A 142 -0.53 -0.71 20.05
CA VAL A 142 0.69 -1.48 19.86
C VAL A 142 0.79 -2.52 20.96
N VAL A 143 0.67 -3.78 20.55
CA VAL A 143 0.68 -4.95 21.44
C VAL A 143 1.92 -5.80 21.16
N ALA A 144 2.56 -6.33 22.20
CA ALA A 144 3.67 -7.27 22.02
C ALA A 144 3.15 -8.62 21.48
N PRO A 145 3.85 -9.27 20.53
CA PRO A 145 3.50 -10.61 20.08
C PRO A 145 3.46 -11.61 21.24
N ASN A 146 2.42 -12.46 21.29
CA ASN A 146 2.34 -13.58 22.23
C ASN A 146 1.72 -14.79 21.53
N GLN A 147 2.43 -15.92 21.50
CA GLN A 147 1.98 -17.14 20.81
C GLN A 147 1.10 -18.06 21.68
N THR A 148 1.08 -17.85 23.00
CA THR A 148 0.44 -18.77 23.95
C THR A 148 -0.88 -18.21 24.48
N THR A 149 -0.96 -16.89 24.61
CA THR A 149 -2.14 -16.23 25.21
C THR A 149 -2.49 -15.02 24.39
N ARG A 150 -3.76 -14.89 24.04
CA ARG A 150 -4.28 -13.69 23.39
C ARG A 150 -4.12 -12.50 24.36
N PRO A 151 -3.37 -11.44 24.00
CA PRO A 151 -3.24 -10.25 24.82
C PRO A 151 -4.64 -9.64 25.08
N THR A 152 -4.89 -9.22 26.32
CA THR A 152 -6.15 -8.56 26.71
C THR A 152 -6.18 -7.09 26.25
N VAL A 153 -7.36 -6.44 26.29
CA VAL A 153 -7.52 -4.99 25.97
C VAL A 153 -6.48 -4.12 26.69
N SER A 154 -6.19 -4.46 27.95
CA SER A 154 -5.23 -3.76 28.82
C SER A 154 -3.76 -3.96 28.45
N ALA A 155 -3.44 -4.82 27.48
CA ALA A 155 -2.06 -5.17 27.12
C ALA A 155 -1.48 -4.26 26.03
N GLY A 156 -2.29 -3.44 25.36
CA GLY A 156 -1.85 -2.51 24.32
C GLY A 156 -1.87 -1.05 24.80
N ASN A 157 -0.87 -0.28 24.36
CA ASN A 157 -0.90 1.18 24.52
C ASN A 157 -1.28 1.82 23.19
N TRP A 158 -2.17 2.81 23.23
CA TRP A 158 -2.43 3.65 22.06
C TRP A 158 -1.16 4.43 21.73
N GLN A 159 -0.72 4.35 20.47
CA GLN A 159 0.42 5.07 19.95
C GLN A 159 0.04 5.79 18.67
N THR A 160 0.62 6.96 18.48
CA THR A 160 0.51 7.76 17.25
C THR A 160 1.82 7.69 16.48
N ASN A 161 1.75 7.79 15.15
CA ASN A 161 2.92 7.67 14.26
C ASN A 161 3.63 6.32 14.41
N VAL A 162 2.87 5.23 14.51
CA VAL A 162 3.43 3.88 14.60
C VAL A 162 4.14 3.54 13.29
N VAL A 163 3.43 3.73 12.19
CA VAL A 163 4.01 3.87 10.85
C VAL A 163 3.88 5.33 10.46
N ASN A 164 4.91 5.86 9.82
CA ASN A 164 4.92 7.17 9.17
C ASN A 164 5.93 7.11 8.01
N GLU A 165 5.48 6.55 6.89
CA GLU A 165 6.32 6.21 5.74
C GLU A 165 5.68 6.70 4.45
N THR A 166 6.53 6.97 3.45
CA THR A 166 6.09 7.37 2.11
C THR A 166 6.40 6.27 1.11
N PHE A 167 5.37 5.86 0.38
CA PHE A 167 5.40 4.83 -0.64
C PHE A 167 5.28 5.45 -2.03
N TYR A 168 5.91 4.84 -3.02
CA TYR A 168 6.01 5.30 -4.40
C TYR A 168 5.41 4.29 -5.37
N GLY A 169 5.32 4.69 -6.64
CA GLY A 169 4.82 3.81 -7.70
C GLY A 169 5.59 2.49 -7.83
N SER A 170 6.87 2.47 -7.45
CA SER A 170 7.71 1.26 -7.44
C SER A 170 7.28 0.19 -6.43
N ASP A 171 6.52 0.58 -5.40
CA ASP A 171 6.14 -0.33 -4.31
C ASP A 171 4.91 -1.18 -4.67
N PHE A 172 4.24 -0.85 -5.77
CA PHE A 172 3.17 -1.64 -6.38
C PHE A 172 3.73 -2.85 -7.14
N ILE A 173 4.21 -3.84 -6.38
CA ILE A 173 4.84 -5.06 -6.92
C ILE A 173 3.83 -6.15 -7.33
N TYR A 174 2.54 -5.96 -7.05
CA TYR A 174 1.49 -6.94 -7.33
C TYR A 174 0.57 -6.46 -8.44
N GLY A 175 0.73 -6.94 -9.67
CA GLY A 175 -0.15 -6.55 -10.76
C GLY A 175 0.28 -7.05 -12.13
N PRO A 176 -0.58 -6.91 -13.15
CA PRO A 176 -1.96 -6.39 -13.07
C PRO A 176 -2.94 -7.40 -12.47
N MET A 177 -3.93 -6.93 -11.69
CA MET A 177 -4.98 -7.75 -11.07
C MET A 177 -6.37 -7.16 -11.28
N THR A 178 -7.40 -8.00 -11.44
CA THR A 178 -8.81 -7.59 -11.51
C THR A 178 -9.53 -7.68 -10.16
N SER A 179 -8.88 -8.28 -9.17
CA SER A 179 -9.38 -8.46 -7.81
C SER A 179 -8.23 -8.50 -6.82
N ARG A 180 -8.57 -8.27 -5.55
CA ARG A 180 -7.63 -8.43 -4.44
C ARG A 180 -7.79 -9.79 -3.78
N PRO A 181 -6.76 -10.29 -3.06
CA PRO A 181 -6.85 -11.56 -2.34
C PRO A 181 -8.00 -11.59 -1.34
N ALA A 182 -8.88 -12.59 -1.45
CA ALA A 182 -9.95 -12.86 -0.51
C ALA A 182 -10.43 -14.32 -0.64
N SER A 183 -11.31 -14.77 0.27
CA SER A 183 -11.92 -16.11 0.25
C SER A 183 -12.90 -16.32 -0.91
N VAL A 184 -13.41 -15.21 -1.45
CA VAL A 184 -14.30 -15.11 -2.61
C VAL A 184 -13.83 -13.94 -3.46
N TYR A 185 -14.31 -13.84 -4.70
CA TYR A 185 -14.00 -12.69 -5.54
C TYR A 185 -14.32 -11.37 -4.82
N GLN A 186 -13.32 -10.48 -4.74
CA GLN A 186 -13.45 -9.13 -4.23
C GLN A 186 -12.78 -8.18 -5.24
N PRO A 187 -13.53 -7.24 -5.86
CA PRO A 187 -12.90 -6.25 -6.72
C PRO A 187 -11.96 -5.36 -5.90
N LEU A 188 -11.05 -4.68 -6.59
CA LEU A 188 -10.12 -3.73 -5.98
C LEU A 188 -10.87 -2.59 -5.28
N TYR A 189 -11.98 -2.14 -5.87
CA TYR A 189 -12.87 -1.13 -5.30
C TYR A 189 -14.34 -1.38 -5.68
N ASN A 190 -15.26 -0.72 -4.97
CA ASN A 190 -16.69 -0.91 -5.23
C ASN A 190 -17.10 -0.22 -6.54
N GLY A 191 -17.92 -0.90 -7.34
CA GLY A 191 -18.35 -0.40 -8.65
C GLY A 191 -17.29 -0.51 -9.74
N GLN A 192 -16.18 -1.23 -9.49
CA GLN A 192 -15.18 -1.55 -10.50
C GLN A 192 -15.81 -2.33 -11.67
N ASP A 193 -15.46 -1.98 -12.90
CA ASP A 193 -15.74 -2.81 -14.07
C ASP A 193 -14.92 -4.12 -13.96
N PRO A 194 -15.51 -5.31 -14.18
CA PRO A 194 -14.79 -6.58 -14.10
C PRO A 194 -13.54 -6.69 -14.99
N ALA A 195 -13.46 -5.92 -16.08
CA ALA A 195 -12.29 -5.88 -16.96
C ALA A 195 -11.20 -4.90 -16.50
N THR A 196 -11.51 -4.00 -15.57
CA THR A 196 -10.53 -3.08 -15.00
C THR A 196 -9.44 -3.85 -14.25
N THR A 197 -8.19 -3.50 -14.52
CA THR A 197 -7.03 -4.00 -13.79
C THR A 197 -6.35 -2.89 -13.02
N GLY A 198 -5.64 -3.27 -11.95
CA GLY A 198 -4.80 -2.37 -11.18
C GLY A 198 -3.59 -3.09 -10.61
N ALA A 199 -2.73 -2.32 -9.95
CA ALA A 199 -1.64 -2.86 -9.16
C ALA A 199 -1.96 -2.72 -7.66
N LEU A 200 -1.34 -3.56 -6.85
CA LEU A 200 -1.52 -3.67 -5.42
C LEU A 200 -0.17 -3.55 -4.72
N MET A 201 -0.21 -3.00 -3.51
CA MET A 201 0.83 -3.13 -2.51
C MET A 201 0.19 -3.41 -1.15
N PHE A 202 0.96 -4.01 -0.24
CA PHE A 202 0.54 -4.23 1.14
C PHE A 202 1.46 -3.44 2.07
N ILE A 203 0.89 -2.82 3.08
CA ILE A 203 1.62 -2.03 4.08
C ILE A 203 1.25 -2.59 5.43
N ASP A 204 2.25 -3.03 6.18
CA ASP A 204 2.07 -3.37 7.59
C ASP A 204 1.91 -2.06 8.38
N LEU A 205 0.79 -1.94 9.13
CA LEU A 205 0.45 -0.74 9.89
C LEU A 205 1.04 -0.74 11.29
N GLY A 206 1.60 -1.87 11.75
CA GLY A 206 2.21 -2.05 13.06
C GLY A 206 1.26 -1.92 14.24
N VAL A 207 -0.05 -1.91 14.00
CA VAL A 207 -1.11 -1.69 15.00
C VAL A 207 -2.05 -2.88 15.04
N ALA A 208 -2.67 -3.11 16.19
CA ALA A 208 -3.44 -4.31 16.45
C ALA A 208 -4.86 -3.98 16.93
N ASN A 209 -5.85 -4.58 16.31
CA ASN A 209 -7.27 -4.33 16.56
C ASN A 209 -7.90 -5.44 17.44
N ARG A 210 -7.18 -5.93 18.46
CA ARG A 210 -7.40 -7.29 18.98
C ARG A 210 -8.66 -7.49 19.83
N VAL A 211 -9.13 -6.52 20.61
CA VAL A 211 -10.10 -6.82 21.70
C VAL A 211 -11.05 -5.66 21.97
N GLY A 212 -12.37 -5.91 22.01
CA GLY A 212 -13.34 -4.98 22.63
C GLY A 212 -13.77 -3.78 21.78
N ASN A 213 -13.82 -3.91 20.45
CA ASN A 213 -14.19 -2.83 19.53
C ASN A 213 -13.17 -1.67 19.50
N LEU A 214 -11.88 -1.97 19.71
CA LEU A 214 -10.84 -0.98 19.44
C LEU A 214 -10.80 -0.69 17.95
N SER A 215 -10.34 0.51 17.62
CA SER A 215 -10.31 1.01 16.26
C SER A 215 -8.97 1.67 16.03
N ASP A 216 -8.30 1.32 14.95
CA ASP A 216 -7.04 1.93 14.56
C ASP A 216 -7.31 2.99 13.50
N GLN A 217 -6.54 4.06 13.50
CA GLN A 217 -6.67 5.15 12.54
C GLN A 217 -5.55 5.07 11.50
N VAL A 218 -5.92 5.26 10.24
CA VAL A 218 -5.00 5.52 9.14
C VAL A 218 -5.23 6.94 8.67
N VAL A 219 -4.19 7.76 8.70
CA VAL A 219 -4.14 9.09 8.08
C VAL A 219 -3.26 8.98 6.85
N PHE A 220 -3.67 9.56 5.74
CA PHE A 220 -2.92 9.47 4.50
C PHE A 220 -2.93 10.77 3.70
N SER A 221 -1.87 10.97 2.93
CA SER A 221 -1.75 12.02 1.92
C SER A 221 -1.25 11.39 0.64
N VAL A 222 -1.84 11.74 -0.50
CA VAL A 222 -1.44 11.25 -1.81
C VAL A 222 -1.18 12.40 -2.77
N THR A 223 -0.10 12.29 -3.53
CA THR A 223 0.21 13.12 -4.71
C THR A 223 0.28 12.24 -5.97
N GLY A 224 0.19 12.86 -7.14
CA GLY A 224 0.28 12.16 -8.43
C GLY A 224 -0.95 11.30 -8.78
N LEU A 225 -2.12 11.60 -8.21
CA LEU A 225 -3.38 10.90 -8.49
C LEU A 225 -4.26 11.67 -9.48
N TYR A 226 -4.14 11.37 -10.77
CA TYR A 226 -4.73 12.12 -11.88
C TYR A 226 -5.99 11.45 -12.47
N ALA A 227 -6.57 12.05 -13.50
CA ALA A 227 -7.70 11.48 -14.22
C ALA A 227 -7.45 10.01 -14.60
N GLU A 228 -8.51 9.20 -14.54
CA GLU A 228 -8.50 7.75 -14.74
C GLU A 228 -7.89 6.95 -13.57
N ASN A 229 -7.22 7.60 -12.62
CA ASN A 229 -6.75 6.89 -11.43
C ASN A 229 -7.88 6.64 -10.43
N VAL A 230 -7.86 5.43 -9.88
CA VAL A 230 -8.66 5.07 -8.71
C VAL A 230 -7.71 4.46 -7.70
N LEU A 231 -7.53 5.16 -6.58
CA LEU A 231 -6.80 4.66 -5.41
C LEU A 231 -7.80 4.05 -4.45
N ALA A 232 -7.58 2.81 -4.02
CA ALA A 232 -8.50 2.11 -3.14
C ALA A 232 -7.79 1.45 -1.97
N PHE A 233 -8.42 1.52 -0.81
CA PHE A 233 -7.91 0.99 0.44
C PHE A 233 -8.79 -0.17 0.93
N SER A 234 -8.14 -1.23 1.36
CA SER A 234 -8.75 -2.37 2.04
C SER A 234 -7.84 -2.85 3.14
N THR A 235 -8.40 -3.39 4.23
CA THR A 235 -7.60 -3.81 5.38
C THR A 235 -7.68 -5.31 5.57
N TYR A 236 -6.59 -5.87 6.05
CA TYR A 236 -6.42 -7.28 6.39
C TYR A 236 -5.97 -7.39 7.84
N ALA A 237 -6.28 -8.52 8.47
CA ALA A 237 -5.81 -8.81 9.82
C ALA A 237 -5.02 -10.11 9.83
N TYR A 238 -3.85 -10.05 10.44
CA TYR A 238 -3.00 -11.17 10.77
C TYR A 238 -3.41 -11.75 12.14
N ASP A 239 -3.38 -13.07 12.31
CA ASP A 239 -3.59 -13.75 13.60
C ASP A 239 -2.43 -14.70 13.88
N LEU A 240 -1.68 -14.41 14.95
CA LEU A 240 -0.52 -15.21 15.34
C LEU A 240 -0.93 -16.57 15.91
N ILE A 241 -2.02 -16.61 16.69
CA ILE A 241 -2.41 -17.78 17.49
C ILE A 241 -3.33 -18.72 16.68
N GLY A 242 -4.01 -18.20 15.67
CA GLY A 242 -4.91 -19.00 14.82
C GLY A 242 -6.24 -19.27 15.51
N GLY A 243 -7.14 -18.29 15.47
CA GLY A 243 -8.47 -18.39 16.08
C GLY A 243 -9.36 -19.39 15.33
N ASN A 244 -10.03 -18.90 14.30
CA ASN A 244 -10.81 -19.72 13.36
C ASN A 244 -10.08 -19.94 12.03
N THR A 245 -8.88 -19.40 11.89
CA THR A 245 -8.02 -19.52 10.71
C THR A 245 -6.74 -20.24 11.09
N VAL A 246 -5.87 -20.47 10.10
CA VAL A 246 -4.53 -21.00 10.34
C VAL A 246 -3.76 -20.00 11.22
N ALA A 247 -3.03 -20.51 12.21
CA ALA A 247 -2.11 -19.72 13.01
C ALA A 247 -0.99 -19.15 12.13
N ASN A 248 -0.41 -18.02 12.52
CA ASN A 248 0.64 -17.35 11.75
C ASN A 248 0.18 -17.00 10.32
N ALA A 249 -1.03 -16.45 10.18
CA ALA A 249 -1.56 -16.09 8.87
C ALA A 249 -2.57 -14.95 8.91
N ILE A 250 -2.68 -14.27 7.77
CA ILE A 250 -3.77 -13.36 7.42
C ILE A 250 -4.99 -14.17 7.04
N GLY A 251 -6.06 -13.94 7.79
CA GLY A 251 -7.33 -14.64 7.64
C GLY A 251 -8.49 -13.73 7.25
N TRP A 252 -8.46 -12.46 7.63
CA TRP A 252 -9.61 -11.56 7.50
C TRP A 252 -9.29 -10.41 6.58
N THR A 253 -10.32 -9.92 5.90
CA THR A 253 -10.25 -8.69 5.13
C THR A 253 -11.58 -7.95 5.12
N THR A 254 -11.57 -6.65 4.82
CA THR A 254 -12.79 -5.89 4.60
C THR A 254 -13.55 -6.41 3.36
N PRO A 255 -14.88 -6.31 3.30
CA PRO A 255 -15.68 -6.55 2.10
C PRO A 255 -15.70 -5.30 1.22
N THR A 256 -15.29 -5.38 -0.05
CA THR A 256 -15.26 -4.21 -0.95
C THR A 256 -16.66 -3.61 -1.14
N ALA A 257 -17.69 -4.46 -1.28
CA ALA A 257 -19.05 -4.05 -1.59
C ALA A 257 -19.72 -3.23 -0.48
N SER A 258 -19.27 -3.33 0.78
CA SER A 258 -19.92 -2.64 1.91
C SER A 258 -18.98 -1.79 2.75
N THR A 259 -17.66 -1.97 2.63
CA THR A 259 -16.66 -1.13 3.29
C THR A 259 -15.39 -1.00 2.49
N GLY A 260 -14.97 0.24 2.28
CA GLY A 260 -13.75 0.56 1.56
C GLY A 260 -13.58 2.07 1.53
N TYR A 261 -12.38 2.51 1.19
CA TYR A 261 -12.13 3.91 0.87
C TYR A 261 -11.62 3.98 -0.55
N THR A 262 -12.27 4.77 -1.38
CA THR A 262 -11.82 5.05 -2.74
C THR A 262 -11.53 6.54 -2.92
N VAL A 263 -10.40 6.88 -3.54
CA VAL A 263 -10.11 8.24 -4.01
C VAL A 263 -10.03 8.20 -5.53
N ILE A 264 -10.87 8.99 -6.18
CA ILE A 264 -10.88 9.13 -7.65
C ILE A 264 -9.98 10.31 -7.99
N GLY A 265 -9.01 10.10 -8.87
CA GLY A 265 -8.17 11.17 -9.37
C GLY A 265 -8.94 12.06 -10.34
N ALA A 266 -8.76 13.38 -10.20
CA ALA A 266 -9.32 14.38 -11.10
C ALA A 266 -8.23 15.37 -11.54
N GLY A 267 -8.37 15.83 -12.79
CA GLY A 267 -7.40 16.72 -13.43
C GLY A 267 -6.38 15.98 -14.29
N VAL A 268 -5.63 16.74 -15.08
CA VAL A 268 -4.66 16.20 -16.04
C VAL A 268 -3.28 16.24 -15.42
N ALA A 269 -2.50 15.18 -15.61
CA ALA A 269 -1.09 15.15 -15.21
C ALA A 269 -0.34 16.35 -15.84
N PRO A 270 0.56 17.02 -15.10
CA PRO A 270 1.43 18.02 -15.68
C PRO A 270 2.20 17.45 -16.87
N VAL A 271 2.09 18.08 -18.04
CA VAL A 271 2.85 17.66 -19.21
C VAL A 271 4.33 17.99 -18.95
N PRO A 272 5.25 17.01 -19.02
CA PRO A 272 6.68 17.29 -18.91
C PRO A 272 7.07 18.33 -19.96
N LEU A 273 7.70 19.43 -19.54
CA LEU A 273 8.17 20.43 -20.48
C LEU A 273 9.13 19.75 -21.47
N PRO A 274 8.92 19.89 -22.79
CA PRO A 274 9.84 19.34 -23.77
C PRO A 274 11.25 19.86 -23.48
N ALA A 275 12.27 19.01 -23.59
CA ALA A 275 13.67 19.41 -23.42
C ALA A 275 14.07 20.65 -24.26
N ALA A 276 13.32 20.94 -25.32
CA ALA A 276 13.45 22.13 -26.16
C ALA A 276 13.17 23.48 -25.46
N VAL A 277 12.43 23.53 -24.35
CA VAL A 277 12.14 24.79 -23.64
C VAL A 277 13.41 25.40 -23.01
N TRP A 278 14.39 24.57 -22.65
CA TRP A 278 15.73 25.04 -22.25
C TRP A 278 16.50 25.73 -23.39
N LEU A 279 16.23 25.37 -24.65
CA LEU A 279 16.91 25.97 -25.81
C LEU A 279 16.42 27.40 -26.09
N PHE A 280 15.15 27.71 -25.78
CA PHE A 280 14.59 29.05 -26.00
C PHE A 280 14.95 30.04 -24.88
N GLY A 281 15.12 29.58 -23.64
CA GLY A 281 15.58 30.43 -22.53
C GLY A 281 17.00 30.97 -22.71
N GLY A 282 17.90 30.20 -23.35
CA GLY A 282 19.27 30.64 -23.67
C GLY A 282 19.35 31.60 -24.86
N ALA A 283 18.43 31.51 -25.83
CA ALA A 283 18.46 32.32 -27.04
C ALA A 283 18.01 33.79 -26.81
N VAL A 284 17.16 34.05 -25.81
CA VAL A 284 16.72 35.41 -25.48
C VAL A 284 17.82 36.21 -24.77
N ALA A 285 18.67 35.56 -23.96
CA ALA A 285 19.82 36.21 -23.33
C ALA A 285 20.93 36.57 -24.34
N GLY A 286 21.02 35.87 -25.48
CA GLY A 286 22.02 36.12 -26.52
C GLY A 286 21.71 37.28 -27.47
N LEU A 287 20.46 37.75 -27.54
CA LEU A 287 20.04 38.76 -28.52
C LEU A 287 20.17 40.22 -28.05
N VAL A 288 20.49 40.46 -26.76
CA VAL A 288 20.71 41.82 -26.21
C VAL A 288 22.18 42.27 -26.35
N GLY A 289 23.02 41.49 -27.02
CA GLY A 289 24.46 41.70 -27.16
C GLY A 289 24.92 42.38 -28.46
N PHE A 290 24.23 43.42 -28.97
CA PHE A 290 24.80 44.26 -30.04
C PHE A 290 24.41 45.74 -29.87
N GLY A 291 25.27 46.49 -29.19
CA GLY A 291 25.27 47.96 -29.18
C GLY A 291 26.65 48.50 -29.53
N ARG A 292 26.96 48.58 -30.84
CA ARG A 292 28.15 49.24 -31.41
C ARG A 292 28.32 50.66 -30.85
N ARG A 293 29.43 50.92 -30.15
CA ARG A 293 29.90 52.30 -29.86
C ARG A 293 30.89 52.72 -30.96
N ASN A 294 30.42 53.52 -31.91
CA ASN A 294 31.28 54.23 -32.86
C ASN A 294 31.90 55.45 -32.14
N GLY A 295 33.18 55.37 -31.81
CA GLY A 295 33.98 56.51 -31.35
C GLY A 295 34.42 57.37 -32.54
N ARG A 296 34.08 58.66 -32.49
CA ARG A 296 34.44 59.70 -33.47
C ARG A 296 35.82 60.25 -33.11
N PRO A 297 36.74 60.48 -34.06
CA PRO A 297 38.02 61.13 -33.76
C PRO A 297 37.83 62.66 -33.77
N THR A 298 38.38 63.34 -32.77
CA THR A 298 38.58 64.80 -32.80
C THR A 298 40.08 65.09 -32.84
N VAL A 299 40.41 66.01 -33.74
CA VAL A 299 41.70 66.71 -33.96
C VAL A 299 42.14 67.43 -32.69
#